data_AF-A0A2Z6SG75-F1
#
_entry.id   AF-A0A2Z6SG75-F1
#
_cell.length_a   1.000
_cell.length_b   1.000
_cell.length_c   1.000
_cell.angle_alpha   90.00
_cell.angle_beta   90.00
_cell.angle_gamma   90.00
#
_symmetry.space_group_name_H-M   'P 1'
#
loop_
_entity.id
_entity.type
_entity.pdbx_description
1 polymer ?
#
loop_
_entity_poly.entity_id
_entity_poly.type
_entity_poly.pdbx_seq_one_letter_code
_entity_poly.pdbx_strand_id
1 'polypeptide(L)'
;MTTETEAAIREASVQLDHFIEKISTFLSNIISFNIKTFTPPEKIIIVFKQDDYVPVSVVNKVTIQQRSLYTDYGFDILKYFHNDIGKYLEGKFEGVGLKWNVLNESSIIKVEIIYHIDFSVIIKYSKKLTTQMNKCRR
;
A
#
# COMPACT_ATOMS: atom_id res chain seq x y z
N MET A 1 -10.30 -2.15 33.93
CA MET A 1 -9.95 -3.33 33.10
C MET A 1 -9.19 -4.30 33.98
N THR A 2 -9.25 -5.60 33.69
CA THR A 2 -8.32 -6.56 34.31
C THR A 2 -6.96 -6.47 33.60
N THR A 3 -5.88 -6.87 34.26
CA THR A 3 -4.53 -6.90 33.68
C THR A 3 -4.46 -7.76 32.42
N GLU A 4 -5.25 -8.83 32.34
CA GLU A 4 -5.36 -9.70 31.16
C GLU A 4 -6.02 -9.01 29.97
N THR A 5 -7.11 -8.26 30.19
CA THR A 5 -7.76 -7.50 29.11
C THR A 5 -6.85 -6.40 28.58
N GLU A 6 -6.11 -5.70 29.45
CA GLU A 6 -5.13 -4.70 29.03
C GLU A 6 -3.98 -5.30 28.21
N ALA A 7 -3.49 -6.49 28.60
CA ALA A 7 -2.47 -7.20 27.83
C ALA A 7 -2.97 -7.57 26.43
N ALA A 8 -4.19 -8.11 26.33
CA ALA A 8 -4.81 -8.46 25.04
C ALA A 8 -5.01 -7.24 24.13
N ILE A 9 -5.43 -6.09 24.69
CA ILE A 9 -5.57 -4.84 23.92
C ILE A 9 -4.21 -4.37 23.39
N ARG A 10 -3.15 -4.45 24.21
CA ARG A 10 -1.79 -4.08 23.78
C ARG A 10 -1.28 -5.00 22.68
N GLU A 11 -1.51 -6.31 22.80
CA GLU A 11 -1.13 -7.28 21.77
C GLU A 11 -1.87 -6.99 20.45
N ALA A 12 -3.17 -6.75 20.50
CA ALA A 12 -3.95 -6.38 19.32
C ALA A 12 -3.44 -5.10 18.65
N SER A 13 -3.02 -4.10 19.45
CA SER A 13 -2.39 -2.87 18.93
C SER A 13 -1.10 -3.17 18.19
N VAL A 14 -0.23 -4.02 18.74
CA VAL A 14 1.03 -4.41 18.09
C VAL A 14 0.78 -5.15 16.78
N GLN A 15 -0.25 -6.01 16.72
CA GLN A 15 -0.63 -6.70 15.48
C GLN A 15 -1.13 -5.71 14.40
N LEU A 16 -1.92 -4.71 14.80
CA LEU A 16 -2.35 -3.64 13.89
C LEU A 16 -1.16 -2.85 13.33
N ASP A 17 -0.22 -2.45 14.18
CA ASP A 17 0.99 -1.72 13.77
C ASP A 17 1.83 -2.56 12.79
N HIS A 18 2.05 -3.83 13.12
CA HIS A 18 2.77 -4.77 12.25
C HIS A 18 2.12 -4.94 10.87
N PHE A 19 0.79 -5.00 10.83
CA PHE A 19 0.03 -5.04 9.57
C PHE A 19 0.27 -3.77 8.73
N ILE A 20 0.19 -2.59 9.34
CA ILE A 20 0.42 -1.30 8.70
C ILE A 20 1.85 -1.22 8.16
N GLU A 21 2.85 -1.70 8.91
CA GLU A 21 4.25 -1.77 8.48
C GLU A 21 4.45 -2.67 7.26
N LYS A 22 3.82 -3.85 7.25
CA LYS A 22 3.89 -4.78 6.11
C LYS A 22 3.30 -4.18 4.84
N ILE A 23 2.09 -3.61 4.90
CA ILE A 23 1.49 -2.95 3.73
C ILE A 23 2.29 -1.72 3.30
N SER A 24 2.78 -0.91 4.26
CA SER A 24 3.65 0.23 3.94
C SER A 24 4.91 -0.20 3.18
N THR A 25 5.53 -1.28 3.63
CA THR A 25 6.77 -1.81 3.03
C THR A 25 6.50 -2.38 1.64
N PHE A 26 5.42 -3.14 1.49
CA PHE A 26 4.95 -3.64 0.19
C PHE A 26 4.75 -2.50 -0.81
N LEU A 27 4.03 -1.44 -0.43
CA LEU A 27 3.79 -0.29 -1.28
C LEU A 27 5.08 0.45 -1.65
N SER A 28 5.94 0.70 -0.65
CA SER A 28 7.23 1.37 -0.88
C SER A 28 8.09 0.61 -1.90
N ASN A 29 8.11 -0.72 -1.80
CA ASN A 29 8.87 -1.56 -2.72
C ASN A 29 8.32 -1.47 -4.16
N ILE A 30 7.00 -1.57 -4.32
CA ILE A 30 6.37 -1.49 -5.65
C ILE A 30 6.53 -0.09 -6.25
N ILE A 31 6.26 0.97 -5.49
CA ILE A 31 6.40 2.35 -5.95
C ILE A 31 7.85 2.61 -6.36
N SER A 32 8.82 2.22 -5.53
CA SER A 32 10.25 2.37 -5.85
C SER A 32 10.65 1.60 -7.10
N PHE A 33 10.16 0.36 -7.26
CA PHE A 33 10.41 -0.44 -8.44
C PHE A 33 9.88 0.23 -9.71
N ASN A 34 8.63 0.72 -9.69
CA ASN A 34 8.02 1.41 -10.83
C ASN A 34 8.78 2.70 -11.20
N ILE A 35 9.21 3.48 -10.20
CA ILE A 35 10.06 4.67 -10.42
C ILE A 35 11.38 4.27 -11.10
N LYS A 36 12.07 3.25 -10.58
CA LYS A 36 13.39 2.80 -11.10
C LYS A 36 13.30 2.22 -12.51
N THR A 37 12.17 1.60 -12.84
CA THR A 37 11.93 0.96 -14.15
C THR A 37 11.19 1.85 -15.14
N PHE A 38 10.79 3.06 -14.73
CA PHE A 38 9.96 3.98 -15.54
C PHE A 38 8.64 3.35 -16.01
N THR A 39 8.08 2.44 -15.21
CA THR A 39 6.80 1.79 -15.50
C THR A 39 5.68 2.60 -14.87
N PRO A 40 4.57 2.88 -15.58
CA PRO A 40 3.44 3.57 -14.99
C PRO A 40 2.88 2.81 -13.77
N PRO A 41 2.19 3.51 -12.86
CA PRO A 41 1.49 2.86 -11.76
C PRO A 41 0.48 1.86 -12.27
N GLU A 42 0.40 0.71 -11.60
CA GLU A 42 -0.64 -0.27 -11.85
C GLU A 42 -1.68 -0.19 -10.74
N LYS A 43 -2.95 -0.38 -11.09
CA LYS A 43 -4.00 -0.62 -10.11
C LYS A 43 -3.73 -1.99 -9.47
N ILE A 44 -3.50 -1.99 -8.15
CA ILE A 44 -3.27 -3.20 -7.37
C ILE A 44 -4.57 -3.54 -6.67
N ILE A 45 -5.05 -4.78 -6.85
CA ILE A 45 -6.16 -5.30 -6.05
C ILE A 45 -5.60 -6.37 -5.14
N ILE A 46 -5.80 -6.26 -3.84
CA ILE A 46 -5.42 -7.28 -2.85
C ILE A 46 -6.69 -7.84 -2.23
N VAL A 47 -6.81 -9.16 -2.21
CA VAL A 47 -7.96 -9.87 -1.70
C VAL A 47 -7.55 -10.63 -0.45
N PHE A 48 -8.22 -10.32 0.65
CA PHE A 48 -8.13 -11.01 1.94
C PHE A 48 -9.40 -11.83 2.11
N LYS A 49 -9.29 -13.11 2.43
CA LYS A 49 -10.44 -13.97 2.71
C LYS A 49 -10.39 -14.40 4.16
N GLN A 50 -11.56 -14.59 4.77
CA GLN A 50 -11.66 -14.93 6.19
C GLN A 50 -10.93 -16.24 6.55
N ASP A 51 -11.02 -17.25 5.69
CA ASP A 51 -10.44 -18.58 5.93
C ASP A 51 -9.13 -18.82 5.15
N ASP A 52 -8.60 -17.78 4.50
CA ASP A 52 -7.32 -17.85 3.76
C ASP A 52 -6.30 -16.94 4.41
N TYR A 53 -5.23 -17.57 4.87
CA TYR A 53 -4.12 -16.92 5.54
C TYR A 53 -3.36 -16.00 4.58
N VAL A 54 -3.16 -16.42 3.32
CA VAL A 54 -2.27 -15.72 2.40
C VAL A 54 -3.10 -14.84 1.46
N PRO A 55 -3.03 -13.50 1.58
CA PRO A 55 -3.75 -12.63 0.67
C PRO A 55 -3.22 -12.80 -0.75
N VAL A 56 -4.08 -12.58 -1.73
CA VAL A 56 -3.72 -12.65 -3.15
C VAL A 56 -3.86 -11.28 -3.78
N SER A 57 -2.87 -10.85 -4.54
CA SER A 57 -2.97 -9.65 -5.35
C SER A 57 -3.27 -9.99 -6.80
N VAL A 58 -4.11 -9.19 -7.46
CA VAL A 58 -4.26 -9.19 -8.91
C VAL A 58 -3.56 -7.97 -9.47
N VAL A 59 -2.55 -8.22 -10.31
CA VAL A 59 -1.73 -7.22 -10.99
C VAL A 59 -1.70 -7.61 -12.46
N ASN A 60 -2.16 -6.73 -13.37
CA ASN A 60 -2.28 -7.03 -14.81
C ASN A 60 -2.97 -8.37 -15.16
N LYS A 61 -4.06 -8.71 -14.45
CA LYS A 61 -4.79 -9.99 -14.59
C LYS A 61 -4.00 -11.23 -14.14
N VAL A 62 -2.82 -11.08 -13.57
CA VAL A 62 -2.05 -12.15 -12.93
C VAL A 62 -2.37 -12.17 -11.45
N THR A 63 -2.75 -13.34 -10.93
CA THR A 63 -2.99 -13.54 -9.49
C THR A 63 -1.71 -14.06 -8.84
N ILE A 64 -1.26 -13.37 -7.78
CA ILE A 64 -0.01 -13.67 -7.08
C ILE A 64 -0.30 -13.77 -5.58
N GLN A 65 0.19 -14.81 -4.93
CA GLN A 65 0.17 -14.92 -3.47
C GLN A 65 1.11 -13.89 -2.84
N GLN A 66 0.59 -13.04 -1.97
CA GLN A 66 1.34 -12.01 -1.26
C GLN A 66 1.73 -12.49 0.13
N ARG A 67 2.66 -13.45 0.19
CA ARG A 67 3.16 -13.98 1.47
C ARG A 67 3.82 -12.91 2.35
N SER A 68 4.35 -11.85 1.75
CA SER A 68 4.88 -10.67 2.46
C SER A 68 3.81 -9.90 3.25
N LEU A 69 2.54 -10.04 2.86
CA LEU A 69 1.39 -9.43 3.51
C LEU A 69 0.67 -10.39 4.47
N TYR A 70 1.15 -11.62 4.62
CA TYR A 70 0.63 -12.55 5.61
C TYR A 70 0.74 -11.93 7.01
N THR A 71 -0.36 -11.90 7.74
CA THR A 71 -0.43 -11.49 9.15
C THR A 71 -1.50 -12.31 9.84
N ASP A 72 -1.26 -12.64 11.10
CA ASP A 72 -2.31 -13.19 11.93
C ASP A 72 -3.41 -12.14 12.05
N TYR A 73 -4.66 -12.56 11.91
CA TYR A 73 -5.85 -11.69 11.99
C TYR A 73 -5.93 -10.57 10.93
N GLY A 74 -5.15 -10.64 9.84
CA GLY A 74 -5.15 -9.59 8.80
C GLY A 74 -6.53 -9.30 8.20
N PHE A 75 -7.39 -10.31 8.06
CA PHE A 75 -8.79 -10.14 7.65
C PHE A 75 -9.57 -9.29 8.66
N ASP A 76 -9.52 -9.62 9.95
CA ASP A 76 -10.25 -8.89 10.99
C ASP A 76 -9.69 -7.48 11.18
N ILE A 77 -8.38 -7.31 11.12
CA ILE A 77 -7.72 -5.99 11.14
C ILE A 77 -8.31 -5.10 10.04
N LEU A 78 -8.36 -5.57 8.79
CA LEU A 78 -8.94 -4.79 7.71
C LEU A 78 -10.45 -4.57 7.89
N LYS A 79 -11.18 -5.57 8.37
CA LYS A 79 -12.62 -5.47 8.58
C LYS A 79 -12.98 -4.27 9.46
N TYR A 80 -12.23 -4.07 10.53
CA TYR A 80 -12.49 -3.01 11.50
C TYR A 80 -11.73 -1.71 11.23
N PHE A 81 -10.50 -1.77 10.72
CA PHE A 81 -9.60 -0.60 10.67
C PHE A 81 -9.24 -0.12 9.26
N HIS A 82 -9.84 -0.67 8.19
CA HIS A 82 -9.47 -0.31 6.81
C HIS A 82 -9.50 1.19 6.51
N ASN A 83 -10.43 1.96 7.09
CA ASN A 83 -10.53 3.41 6.85
C ASN A 83 -9.35 4.17 7.46
N ASP A 84 -8.96 3.83 8.70
CA ASP A 84 -7.87 4.51 9.40
C ASP A 84 -6.51 4.12 8.82
N ILE A 85 -6.34 2.85 8.46
CA ILE A 85 -5.19 2.36 7.69
C ILE A 85 -5.08 3.12 6.36
N GLY A 86 -6.20 3.24 5.63
CA GLY A 86 -6.26 3.98 4.37
C GLY A 86 -5.79 5.42 4.52
N LYS A 87 -6.36 6.17 5.46
CA LYS A 87 -5.96 7.56 5.74
C LYS A 87 -4.47 7.69 6.08
N TYR A 88 -3.95 6.79 6.92
CA TYR A 88 -2.53 6.79 7.26
C TYR A 88 -1.66 6.59 6.02
N LEU A 89 -1.98 5.61 5.17
CA LEU A 89 -1.22 5.31 3.96
C LEU A 89 -1.32 6.42 2.92
N GLU A 90 -2.49 7.01 2.73
CA GLU A 90 -2.68 8.16 1.82
C GLU A 90 -1.82 9.36 2.24
N GLY A 91 -1.75 9.65 3.55
CA GLY A 91 -0.86 10.70 4.06
C GLY A 91 0.62 10.35 3.90
N LYS A 92 1.01 9.12 4.23
CA LYS A 92 2.40 8.65 4.09
C LYS A 92 2.92 8.69 2.66
N PHE A 93 2.04 8.47 1.68
CA PHE A 93 2.36 8.43 0.25
C PHE A 93 1.73 9.59 -0.54
N GLU A 94 1.54 10.75 0.09
CA GLU A 94 0.90 11.91 -0.54
C GLU A 94 1.61 12.36 -1.83
N GLY A 95 2.95 12.22 -1.88
CA GLY A 95 3.77 12.61 -3.02
C GLY A 95 3.56 11.76 -4.28
N VAL A 96 2.85 10.63 -4.16
CA VAL A 96 2.43 9.79 -5.29
C VAL A 96 0.90 9.70 -5.41
N GLY A 97 0.15 10.57 -4.73
CA GLY A 97 -1.31 10.63 -4.85
C GLY A 97 -2.00 9.29 -4.60
N LEU A 98 -1.52 8.52 -3.61
CA LEU A 98 -2.08 7.21 -3.29
C LEU A 98 -3.56 7.32 -2.93
N LYS A 99 -4.35 6.35 -3.40
CA LYS A 99 -5.76 6.14 -3.10
C LYS A 99 -5.99 4.74 -2.60
N TRP A 100 -6.73 4.64 -1.50
CA TRP A 100 -7.05 3.39 -0.83
C TRP A 100 -8.57 3.19 -0.79
N ASN A 101 -9.05 2.25 -1.58
CA ASN A 101 -10.48 1.92 -1.68
C ASN A 101 -10.72 0.51 -1.16
N VAL A 102 -11.73 0.31 -0.32
CA VAL A 102 -12.02 -1.00 0.24
C VAL A 102 -13.46 -1.40 -0.03
N LEU A 103 -13.63 -2.61 -0.58
CA LEU A 103 -14.89 -3.31 -0.64
C LEU A 103 -14.88 -4.40 0.43
N ASN A 104 -15.70 -4.22 1.45
CA ASN A 104 -15.81 -5.10 2.60
C ASN A 104 -17.08 -5.97 2.47
N GLU A 105 -16.90 -7.22 2.08
CA GLU A 105 -17.95 -8.24 2.00
C GLU A 105 -17.80 -9.22 3.18
N SER A 106 -18.83 -10.05 3.45
CA SER A 106 -18.91 -10.87 4.66
C SER A 106 -17.69 -11.75 4.94
N SER A 107 -17.12 -12.36 3.89
CA SER A 107 -15.98 -13.29 3.97
C SER A 107 -14.79 -12.87 3.11
N ILE A 108 -14.87 -11.71 2.47
CA ILE A 108 -13.86 -11.20 1.53
C ILE A 108 -13.71 -9.70 1.71
N ILE A 109 -12.46 -9.25 1.88
CA ILE A 109 -12.12 -7.83 1.81
C ILE A 109 -11.24 -7.62 0.59
N LYS A 110 -11.68 -6.75 -0.32
CA LYS A 110 -10.92 -6.34 -1.50
C LYS A 110 -10.40 -4.94 -1.26
N VAL A 111 -9.08 -4.80 -1.24
CA VAL A 111 -8.38 -3.52 -1.16
C VAL A 111 -7.90 -3.18 -2.56
N GLU A 112 -8.42 -2.09 -3.11
CA GLU A 112 -7.93 -1.48 -4.34
C GLU A 112 -7.01 -0.31 -3.99
N ILE A 113 -5.79 -0.36 -4.54
CA ILE A 113 -4.76 0.64 -4.34
C ILE A 113 -4.39 1.22 -5.70
N ILE A 114 -4.48 2.54 -5.79
CA ILE A 114 -4.12 3.31 -6.99
C ILE A 114 -3.10 4.37 -6.55
N TYR A 115 -2.08 4.62 -7.35
CA TYR A 115 -1.11 5.69 -7.11
C TYR A 115 -0.65 6.29 -8.45
N HIS A 116 0.08 7.39 -8.39
CA HIS A 116 0.58 8.15 -9.54
C HIS A 116 2.08 8.47 -9.36
N ILE A 117 2.87 8.33 -10.42
CA ILE A 117 4.28 8.74 -10.42
C ILE A 117 4.41 9.96 -11.33
N ASP A 118 4.77 11.11 -10.74
CA ASP A 118 5.11 12.31 -11.50
C ASP A 118 6.54 12.22 -12.02
N PHE A 119 6.69 11.72 -13.25
CA PHE A 119 7.99 11.63 -13.92
C PHE A 119 8.64 13.00 -14.19
N SER A 120 7.90 14.11 -14.12
CA SER A 120 8.48 15.46 -14.28
C SER A 120 9.45 15.80 -13.15
N VAL A 121 9.25 15.23 -11.95
CA VAL A 121 10.19 15.35 -10.84
C VAL A 121 11.52 14.67 -11.17
N ILE A 122 11.50 13.53 -11.86
CA ILE A 122 12.72 12.82 -12.26
C ILE A 122 13.54 13.66 -13.26
N ILE A 123 12.88 14.40 -14.15
CA ILE A 123 13.54 15.28 -15.13
C ILE A 123 14.48 16.28 -14.41
N LYS A 124 14.11 16.78 -13.23
CA LYS A 124 14.93 17.72 -12.45
C LYS A 124 16.32 17.15 -12.13
N TYR A 125 16.43 15.82 -11.96
CA TYR A 125 17.69 15.13 -11.67
C TYR A 125 18.48 14.75 -12.93
N SER A 126 17.92 14.91 -14.13
CA SER A 126 18.58 14.53 -15.38
C SER A 126 19.47 15.63 -15.93
N LYS A 127 20.79 15.52 -15.75
CA LYS A 127 21.79 16.49 -16.26
C LYS A 127 21.60 16.85 -17.74
N LYS A 128 21.20 15.88 -18.58
CA LYS A 128 20.97 16.09 -20.02
C LYS A 128 19.69 16.86 -20.31
N LEU A 129 18.59 16.52 -19.64
CA LEU A 129 17.28 17.12 -19.89
C LEU A 129 17.14 18.51 -19.24
N THR A 130 17.72 18.72 -18.06
CA THR A 130 17.69 20.02 -17.36
C THR A 130 18.45 21.11 -18.13
N THR A 131 19.50 20.74 -18.87
CA THR A 131 20.29 21.70 -19.69
C THR A 131 19.48 22.28 -20.86
N GLN A 132 18.51 21.54 -21.40
CA GLN A 132 17.64 22.05 -22.46
C GLN A 132 16.60 23.04 -21.95
N MET A 133 16.03 22.82 -20.76
CA MET A 133 15.05 23.76 -20.17
C MET A 133 15.62 25.16 -19.93
N ASN A 134 16.90 25.26 -19.57
CA ASN A 134 17.56 26.56 -19.35
C ASN A 134 17.95 27.29 -20.65
N LYS A 135 18.04 26.57 -21.78
CA LYS A 135 18.29 27.18 -23.10
C LYS A 135 17.02 27.77 -23.73
N CYS A 136 15.86 27.15 -23.54
CA CYS A 136 14.58 27.67 -24.06
C CYS A 136 14.03 28.89 -23.29
N ARG A 137 14.64 29.26 -22.15
CA ARG A 137 14.30 30.43 -21.35
C ARG A 137 15.24 31.63 -21.55
N ARG A 138 16.18 31.54 -22.49
CA ARG A 138 17.09 32.63 -22.88
C ARG A 138 16.73 33.17 -24.25
#